data_AF-A0A411WGR1-F1
#
_entry.id   AF-A0A411WGR1-F1
#
_cell.length_a   1.000
_cell.length_b   1.000
_cell.length_c   1.000
_cell.angle_alpha   90.00
_cell.angle_beta   90.00
_cell.angle_gamma   90.00
#
_symmetry.space_group_name_H-M   'P 1'
#
loop_
_entity.id
_entity.type
_entity.pdbx_description
1 polymer ?
#
loop_
_entity_poly.entity_id
_entity_poly.type
_entity_poly.pdbx_seq_one_letter_code
_entity_poly.pdbx_strand_id
1 'polypeptide(L)'
;MDINNKTRIHWACRRGMRELDIAIMPFFENDYDSLPDADKQVFIRLLECEDPQLYRWLMNQAVPEEADMARMIKMIQKKNAERSSLA
;
A
#
# COMPACT_ATOMS: atom_id res chain seq x y z
N MET A 1 -13.42 -0.18 4.31
CA MET A 1 -13.15 -1.44 5.07
C MET A 1 -12.83 -1.12 6.56
N ASP A 2 -12.93 -2.05 7.52
CA ASP A 2 -12.53 -1.82 8.94
C ASP A 2 -11.01 -2.04 9.14
N ILE A 3 -10.33 -1.10 9.81
CA ILE A 3 -8.88 -1.14 10.11
C ILE A 3 -8.45 -2.33 10.98
N ASN A 4 -9.36 -2.90 11.75
CA ASN A 4 -9.08 -4.04 12.62
C ASN A 4 -9.26 -5.39 11.91
N ASN A 5 -9.93 -5.42 10.75
CA ASN A 5 -10.18 -6.66 10.02
C ASN A 5 -8.99 -7.05 9.13
N LYS A 6 -7.88 -7.44 9.78
CA LYS A 6 -6.62 -7.79 9.11
C LYS A 6 -6.79 -8.88 8.06
N THR A 7 -7.64 -9.88 8.30
CA THR A 7 -7.89 -10.94 7.32
C THR A 7 -8.46 -10.36 6.02
N ARG A 8 -9.48 -9.50 6.11
CA ARG A 8 -10.09 -8.87 4.92
C ARG A 8 -9.11 -7.95 4.19
N ILE A 9 -8.30 -7.20 4.94
CA ILE A 9 -7.28 -6.31 4.38
C ILE A 9 -6.18 -7.11 3.68
N HIS A 10 -5.72 -8.20 4.31
CA HIS A 10 -4.77 -9.13 3.71
C HIS A 10 -5.29 -9.67 2.37
N TRP A 11 -6.55 -10.08 2.30
CA TRP A 11 -7.17 -10.50 1.04
C TRP A 11 -7.22 -9.37 0.00
N ALA A 12 -7.51 -8.14 0.42
CA ALA A 12 -7.52 -6.96 -0.46
C ALA A 12 -6.12 -6.51 -0.92
N CYS A 13 -5.05 -7.00 -0.29
CA CYS A 13 -3.69 -6.81 -0.76
C CYS A 13 -3.32 -7.74 -1.93
N ARG A 14 -4.07 -8.82 -2.16
CA ARG A 14 -3.86 -9.73 -3.29
C ARG A 14 -4.48 -9.13 -4.55
N ARG A 15 -3.64 -8.80 -5.53
CA ARG A 15 -3.98 -8.07 -6.75
C ARG A 15 -3.85 -8.92 -8.00
N GLY A 16 -4.40 -8.43 -9.11
CA GLY A 16 -4.25 -9.09 -10.40
C GLY A 16 -2.86 -8.96 -11.02
N MET A 17 -2.02 -8.05 -10.49
CA MET A 17 -0.67 -7.77 -10.98
C MET A 17 0.40 -8.15 -9.97
N ARG A 18 1.41 -8.91 -10.42
CA ARG A 18 2.50 -9.43 -9.57
C ARG A 18 3.30 -8.31 -8.91
N GLU A 19 3.50 -7.20 -9.61
CA GLU A 19 4.24 -6.04 -9.12
C GLU A 19 3.52 -5.39 -7.93
N LEU A 20 2.19 -5.35 -7.96
CA LEU A 20 1.40 -4.84 -6.85
C LEU A 20 1.47 -5.79 -5.65
N ASP A 21 1.40 -7.10 -5.88
CA ASP A 21 1.56 -8.09 -4.81
C ASP A 21 2.93 -7.94 -4.13
N ILE A 22 4.01 -7.80 -4.91
CA ILE A 22 5.37 -7.62 -4.38
C ILE A 22 5.52 -6.30 -3.61
N ALA A 23 4.80 -5.25 -3.99
CA ALA A 23 4.90 -3.95 -3.32
C ALA A 23 3.98 -3.87 -2.08
N ILE A 24 2.74 -4.31 -2.18
CA ILE A 24 1.70 -4.07 -1.17
C ILE A 24 1.71 -5.17 -0.11
N MET A 25 1.90 -6.44 -0.49
CA MET A 25 1.83 -7.57 0.45
C MET A 25 2.91 -7.47 1.55
N PRO A 26 4.20 -7.26 1.24
CA PRO A 26 5.23 -7.18 2.28
C PRO A 26 5.08 -5.94 3.14
N PHE A 27 4.59 -4.84 2.57
CA PHE A 27 4.27 -3.64 3.35
C PHE A 27 3.16 -3.91 4.37
N PHE A 28 2.09 -4.59 3.95
CA PHE A 28 1.02 -4.96 4.87
C PHE A 28 1.52 -5.87 5.99
N GLU A 29 2.26 -6.93 5.67
CA GLU A 29 2.71 -7.91 6.66
C GLU A 29 3.68 -7.34 7.71
N ASN A 30 4.48 -6.34 7.34
CA ASN A 30 5.57 -5.85 8.18
C ASN A 30 5.32 -4.46 8.79
N ASP A 31 4.62 -3.55 8.09
CA ASP A 31 4.43 -2.17 8.56
C ASP A 31 3.01 -1.90 9.07
N TYR A 32 1.98 -2.59 8.56
CA TYR A 32 0.58 -2.23 8.83
C TYR A 32 0.24 -2.16 10.33
N ASP A 33 0.78 -3.07 11.12
CA ASP A 33 0.53 -3.12 12.57
C ASP A 33 1.15 -1.94 13.32
N SER A 34 2.23 -1.38 12.79
CA SER A 34 2.91 -0.20 13.34
C SER A 34 2.27 1.13 12.92
N LEU A 35 1.36 1.10 11.94
CA LEU A 35 0.71 2.31 11.44
C LEU A 35 -0.29 2.88 12.45
N PRO A 36 -0.34 4.22 12.61
CA PRO A 36 -1.46 4.90 13.27
C PRO A 36 -2.78 4.61 12.58
N ASP A 37 -3.89 4.66 13.33
CA ASP A 37 -5.23 4.38 12.80
C ASP A 37 -5.62 5.28 11.61
N ALA A 38 -5.17 6.54 11.61
CA ALA A 38 -5.36 7.45 10.47
C ALA A 38 -4.66 6.94 9.20
N ASP A 39 -3.42 6.48 9.31
CA ASP A 39 -2.68 5.95 8.17
C ASP A 39 -3.26 4.59 7.73
N LYS A 40 -3.75 3.75 8.66
CA LYS A 40 -4.49 2.51 8.32
C LYS A 40 -5.75 2.79 7.51
N GLN A 41 -6.50 3.84 7.85
CA GLN A 41 -7.68 4.26 7.07
C GLN A 41 -7.29 4.67 5.65
N VAL A 42 -6.20 5.44 5.50
CA VAL A 42 -5.69 5.84 4.18
C VAL A 42 -5.25 4.62 3.38
N PHE A 43 -4.55 3.67 4.00
CA PHE A 43 -4.13 2.42 3.35
C PHE A 43 -5.33 1.62 2.85
N ILE A 44 -6.39 1.51 3.65
CA ILE A 44 -7.62 0.82 3.22
C ILE A 44 -8.29 1.51 2.06
N ARG A 45 -8.40 2.85 2.09
CA ARG A 45 -8.94 3.63 0.97
C ARG A 45 -8.10 3.42 -0.28
N LEU A 46 -6.78 3.32 -0.14
CA LEU A 46 -5.87 3.00 -1.24
C LEU A 46 -6.17 1.61 -1.83
N LEU A 47 -6.47 0.62 -0.98
CA LEU A 47 -6.86 -0.71 -1.45
C LEU A 47 -8.24 -0.75 -2.16
N GLU A 48 -9.06 0.28 -2.03
CA GLU A 48 -10.33 0.38 -2.76
C GLU A 48 -10.13 0.94 -4.19
N CYS A 49 -8.93 1.44 -4.53
CA CYS A 49 -8.56 1.89 -5.87
C CYS A 49 -8.30 0.72 -6.85
N GLU A 50 -8.41 1.03 -8.13
CA GLU A 50 -8.16 0.07 -9.22
C GLU A 50 -6.67 -0.23 -9.41
N ASP A 51 -6.37 -1.47 -9.76
CA ASP A 51 -5.00 -1.97 -9.94
C ASP A 51 -4.15 -1.14 -10.94
N PRO A 52 -4.65 -0.71 -12.12
CA PRO A 52 -3.87 0.12 -13.04
C PRO A 52 -3.48 1.48 -12.46
N GLN A 53 -4.33 2.06 -11.61
CA GLN A 53 -4.08 3.34 -10.96
C GLN A 53 -3.01 3.19 -9.87
N LEU A 54 -3.17 2.17 -9.01
CA LEU A 54 -2.19 1.82 -7.98
C LEU A 54 -0.79 1.58 -8.56
N TYR A 55 -0.73 0.86 -9.69
CA TYR A 55 0.52 0.58 -10.37
C TYR A 55 1.21 1.86 -10.85
N ARG A 56 0.47 2.78 -11.49
CA ARG A 56 1.04 4.05 -11.96
C ARG A 56 1.59 4.88 -10.79
N TRP A 57 0.90 4.91 -9.66
CA TRP A 57 1.38 5.62 -8.47
C TRP A 57 2.63 4.98 -7.87
N LEU A 58 2.65 3.66 -7.71
CA LEU A 58 3.80 2.94 -7.17
C LEU A 58 5.04 3.02 -8.09
N MET A 59 4.83 3.10 -9.41
CA MET A 59 5.90 3.26 -10.40
C MET A 59 6.32 4.71 -10.66
N ASN A 60 5.85 5.68 -9.85
CA ASN A 60 6.11 7.11 -10.02
C ASN A 60 5.69 7.67 -11.40
N GLN A 61 4.75 7.01 -12.07
CA GLN A 61 4.18 7.44 -13.36
C GLN A 61 3.02 8.41 -13.18
N ALA A 62 2.42 8.43 -11.98
CA ALA A 62 1.37 9.36 -11.59
C ALA A 62 1.47 9.67 -10.09
N VAL A 63 0.74 10.69 -9.63
CA VAL A 63 0.62 11.02 -8.20
C VAL A 63 -0.87 11.08 -7.84
N PRO A 64 -1.29 10.54 -6.68
CA PRO A 64 -2.66 10.73 -6.20
C PRO A 64 -2.97 12.21 -5.98
N GLU A 65 -4.20 12.63 -6.26
CA GLU A 65 -4.64 14.01 -5.97
C GLU A 65 -4.74 14.28 -4.47
N GLU A 66 -5.11 13.25 -3.70
CA GLU A 66 -5.18 13.33 -2.24
C GLU A 66 -3.78 13.26 -1.61
N ALA A 67 -3.43 14.29 -0.83
CA ALA A 67 -2.13 14.39 -0.16
C ALA A 67 -1.84 13.19 0.76
N ASP A 68 -2.87 12.68 1.46
CA ASP A 68 -2.75 11.53 2.35
C ASP A 68 -2.42 10.25 1.57
N MET A 69 -3.07 10.02 0.43
CA MET A 69 -2.75 8.88 -0.44
C MET A 69 -1.35 9.01 -1.04
N ALA A 70 -0.96 10.21 -1.46
CA ALA A 70 0.39 10.46 -1.98
C ALA A 70 1.47 10.18 -0.90
N ARG A 71 1.20 10.55 0.36
CA ARG A 71 2.06 10.23 1.50
C ARG A 71 2.13 8.71 1.74
N MET A 72 1.00 8.01 1.67
CA MET A 72 0.94 6.55 1.82
C MET A 72 1.74 5.82 0.73
N ILE A 73 1.57 6.19 -0.54
CA ILE A 73 2.34 5.61 -1.66
C ILE A 73 3.85 5.81 -1.45
N LYS A 74 4.28 7.02 -1.07
CA LYS A 74 5.69 7.30 -0.79
C LYS A 74 6.22 6.47 0.38
N MET A 75 5.40 6.26 1.40
CA MET A 75 5.77 5.41 2.55
C MET A 75 5.96 3.96 2.13
N ILE A 76 5.05 3.40 1.33
CA ILE A 76 5.17 2.04 0.77
C ILE A 76 6.45 1.91 -0.06
N GLN A 77 6.68 2.85 -0.99
CA GLN A 77 7.89 2.89 -1.82
C GLN A 77 9.17 2.93 -0.98
N LYS A 78 9.22 3.80 0.03
CA LYS A 78 10.39 3.95 0.92
C LYS A 78 10.66 2.65 1.69
N LYS A 79 9.63 2.07 2.31
CA LYS A 79 9.75 0.82 3.08
C LYS A 79 10.17 -0.35 2.21
N ASN A 80 9.65 -0.42 0.99
CA ASN A 80 10.05 -1.45 0.03
C ASN A 80 11.48 -1.23 -0.48
N ALA A 81 11.89 0.01 -0.72
CA ALA A 81 13.28 0.34 -1.08
C ALA A 81 14.25 -0.08 0.02
N GLU A 82 13.96 0.26 1.28
CA GLU A 82 14.73 -0.14 2.47
C GLU A 82 14.86 -1.67 2.54
N ARG A 83 13.79 -2.43 2.30
CA ARG A 83 13.85 -3.91 2.25
C ARG A 83 14.65 -4.45 1.09
N SER A 84 14.46 -3.90 -0.12
CA SER A 84 15.18 -4.35 -1.31
C SER A 84 16.68 -4.05 -1.24
N SER A 85 17.09 -3.02 -0.49
CA SER A 85 18.50 -2.70 -0.25
C SER A 85 19.18 -3.62 0.78
N LEU A 86 18.41 -4.44 1.50
CA LEU A 86 18.88 -5.39 2.50
C LEU A 86 18.98 -6.84 1.96
N ALA A 87 18.66 -7.06 0.68
CA ALA A 87 18.72 -8.35 -0.02
C ALA A 87 19.87 -8.35 -1.05
#